data_AF-A0A0M3JFW2-F1
#
_entry.id   AF-A0A0M3JFW2-F1
#
_cell.length_a   1.000
_cell.length_b   1.000
_cell.length_c   1.000
_cell.angle_alpha   90.00
_cell.angle_beta   90.00
_cell.angle_gamma   90.00
#
_symmetry.space_group_name_H-M   'P 1'
#
loop_
_entity.id
_entity.type
_entity.pdbx_description
1 polymer ?
#
loop_
_entity_poly.entity_id
_entity_poly.type
_entity_poly.pdbx_seq_one_letter_code
_entity_poly.pdbx_strand_id
1 'polypeptide(L)'
;LVHVVIWWAVILRMFTGQCFGFRNKPDSVDVRFADFDGVVYHISNLDADRYKIMVSDSFVTFIIYKSTALMTLQLLKREYANYLMSQPEPGYNVSILYDLNALPEDIDHIIWQASHLKRNCFASVFEKYFDFQANGQEGQKRAVIHYRDDETLLVADLF
;
A
#
# COMPACT_ATOMS: atom_id res chain seq x y z
N LEU A 1 5.59 -3.42 15.41
CA LEU A 1 4.53 -4.36 15.85
C LEU A 1 3.21 -3.67 16.20
N VAL A 2 3.21 -2.57 16.98
CA VAL A 2 1.98 -1.91 17.46
C VAL A 2 1.14 -1.27 16.34
N HIS A 3 1.75 -0.69 15.29
CA HIS A 3 1.02 -0.08 14.16
C HIS A 3 0.32 -1.09 13.24
N VAL A 4 0.93 -2.26 13.02
CA VAL A 4 0.34 -3.34 12.20
C VAL A 4 -0.97 -3.84 12.83
N VAL A 5 -1.10 -3.78 14.16
CA VAL A 5 -2.31 -4.22 14.89
C VAL A 5 -3.46 -3.23 14.74
N ILE A 6 -3.19 -1.92 14.73
CA ILE A 6 -4.23 -0.89 14.52
C ILE A 6 -4.73 -0.95 13.07
N TRP A 7 -3.80 -1.05 12.12
CA TRP A 7 -4.07 -1.26 10.70
C TRP A 7 -4.89 -2.51 10.41
N TRP A 8 -4.47 -3.65 10.99
CA TRP A 8 -5.21 -4.90 10.91
C TRP A 8 -6.63 -4.69 11.44
N ALA A 9 -6.81 -4.07 12.60
CA ALA A 9 -8.14 -3.86 13.17
C ALA A 9 -9.04 -2.94 12.32
N VAL A 10 -8.50 -1.88 11.70
CA VAL A 10 -9.27 -0.98 10.82
C VAL A 10 -9.69 -1.70 9.54
N ILE A 11 -8.76 -2.36 8.86
CA ILE A 11 -9.02 -3.10 7.61
C ILE A 11 -9.90 -4.33 7.90
N LEU A 12 -9.60 -5.11 8.94
CA LEU A 12 -10.40 -6.27 9.37
C LEU A 12 -11.84 -5.86 9.62
N ARG A 13 -12.10 -4.76 10.35
CA ARG A 13 -13.48 -4.31 10.61
C ARG A 13 -14.25 -3.95 9.33
N MET A 14 -13.55 -3.44 8.32
CA MET A 14 -14.13 -3.05 7.03
C MET A 14 -14.41 -4.25 6.13
N PHE A 15 -13.53 -5.27 6.12
CA PHE A 15 -13.71 -6.49 5.31
C PHE A 15 -14.61 -7.54 5.96
N THR A 16 -14.63 -7.67 7.28
CA THR A 16 -15.37 -8.74 7.99
C THR A 16 -16.74 -8.33 8.50
N GLY A 17 -17.15 -7.07 8.27
CA GLY A 17 -18.52 -6.66 8.52
C GLY A 17 -18.91 -6.52 10.00
N GLN A 18 -18.12 -5.82 10.80
CA GLN A 18 -18.77 -4.95 11.81
C GLN A 18 -19.58 -3.82 11.16
N CYS A 19 -19.41 -3.63 9.84
CA CYS A 19 -20.26 -2.90 8.89
C CYS A 19 -21.27 -3.79 8.13
N PHE A 20 -21.48 -5.05 8.54
CA PHE A 20 -22.76 -5.70 8.25
C PHE A 20 -23.74 -5.16 9.28
N GLY A 21 -24.28 -3.97 9.01
CA GLY A 21 -25.42 -3.44 9.76
C GLY A 21 -26.51 -4.51 9.87
N PHE A 22 -27.38 -4.36 10.88
CA PHE A 22 -28.55 -5.22 11.15
C PHE A 22 -29.11 -5.77 9.81
N ARG A 23 -28.82 -7.05 9.47
CA ARG A 23 -29.17 -7.81 8.23
C ARG A 23 -28.10 -8.02 7.12
N ASN A 24 -26.80 -8.11 7.39
CA ASN A 24 -25.80 -8.60 6.40
C ASN A 24 -25.69 -7.77 5.10
N LYS A 25 -25.91 -6.45 5.15
CA LYS A 25 -25.65 -5.55 4.02
C LYS A 25 -24.42 -4.68 4.27
N PRO A 26 -23.55 -4.43 3.28
CA PRO A 26 -22.41 -3.53 3.45
C PRO A 26 -22.88 -2.10 3.74
N ASP A 27 -22.32 -1.50 4.80
CA ASP A 27 -22.45 -0.07 5.10
C ASP A 27 -21.50 0.77 4.24
N SER A 28 -21.80 2.06 4.13
CA SER A 28 -20.92 2.99 3.42
C SER A 28 -19.67 3.30 4.25
N VAL A 29 -18.53 3.45 3.58
CA VAL A 29 -17.26 3.83 4.19
C VAL A 29 -16.68 5.06 3.48
N ASP A 30 -16.22 6.01 4.29
CA ASP A 30 -15.41 7.17 3.91
C ASP A 30 -14.60 7.57 5.15
N VAL A 31 -13.35 7.15 5.20
CA VAL A 31 -12.47 7.33 6.35
C VAL A 31 -11.10 7.79 5.88
N ARG A 32 -10.56 8.81 6.54
CA ARG A 32 -9.18 9.25 6.38
C ARG A 32 -8.41 9.11 7.68
N PHE A 33 -7.19 8.60 7.59
CA PHE A 33 -6.30 8.48 8.73
C PHE A 33 -4.84 8.59 8.28
N ALA A 34 -3.97 8.97 9.20
CA ALA A 34 -2.55 9.09 8.94
C ALA A 34 -1.78 7.88 9.51
N ASP A 35 -0.62 7.61 8.95
CA ASP A 35 0.41 6.73 9.50
C ASP A 35 1.71 7.53 9.69
N PHE A 36 2.78 6.88 10.16
CA PHE A 36 4.10 7.51 10.28
C PHE A 36 4.59 8.05 8.93
N ASP A 37 5.60 8.91 8.97
CA ASP A 37 6.29 9.45 7.77
C ASP A 37 5.37 10.27 6.86
N GLY A 38 4.35 10.92 7.44
CA GLY A 38 3.44 11.82 6.72
C GLY A 38 2.47 11.13 5.76
N VAL A 39 2.35 9.80 5.87
CA VAL A 39 1.48 9.00 5.00
C VAL A 39 0.02 9.18 5.41
N VAL A 40 -0.86 9.37 4.42
CA VAL A 40 -2.30 9.47 4.65
C VAL A 40 -3.03 8.42 3.82
N TYR A 41 -3.94 7.72 4.48
CA TYR A 41 -4.84 6.75 3.87
C TYR A 41 -6.22 7.33 3.70
N HIS A 42 -6.88 6.87 2.65
CA HIS A 42 -8.28 7.09 2.42
C HIS A 42 -8.94 5.78 2.03
N ILE A 43 -9.93 5.39 2.82
CA ILE A 43 -10.75 4.22 2.54
C ILE A 43 -12.15 4.70 2.23
N SER A 44 -12.63 4.41 1.02
CA SER A 44 -13.89 4.93 0.51
C SER A 44 -14.62 3.92 -0.36
N ASN A 45 -15.89 4.19 -0.66
CA ASN A 45 -16.62 3.45 -1.68
C ASN A 45 -16.41 4.05 -3.07
N LEU A 46 -15.87 3.27 -4.02
CA LEU A 46 -15.71 3.73 -5.39
C LEU A 46 -17.08 4.02 -6.02
N ASP A 47 -17.26 5.22 -6.59
CA ASP A 47 -18.50 5.68 -7.21
C ASP A 47 -19.75 5.53 -6.31
N ALA A 48 -19.57 5.64 -4.98
CA ALA A 48 -20.60 5.40 -3.96
C ALA A 48 -21.19 3.98 -3.94
N ASP A 49 -20.54 3.02 -4.60
CA ASP A 49 -20.92 1.60 -4.58
C ASP A 49 -20.42 0.93 -3.30
N ARG A 50 -21.35 0.59 -2.39
CA ARG A 50 -21.03 -0.01 -1.08
C ARG A 50 -20.35 -1.38 -1.17
N TYR A 51 -20.38 -2.02 -2.34
CA TYR A 51 -19.69 -3.28 -2.57
C TYR A 51 -18.25 -3.09 -3.05
N LYS A 52 -17.83 -1.87 -3.38
CA LYS A 52 -16.49 -1.57 -3.86
C LYS A 52 -15.74 -0.76 -2.82
N ILE A 53 -14.83 -1.40 -2.10
CA ILE A 53 -13.98 -0.73 -1.11
C ILE A 53 -12.67 -0.35 -1.79
N MET A 54 -12.40 0.94 -1.89
CA MET A 54 -11.15 1.49 -2.38
C MET A 54 -10.28 1.87 -1.18
N VAL A 55 -9.02 1.43 -1.18
CA VAL A 55 -7.99 1.79 -0.21
C VAL A 55 -6.91 2.55 -0.96
N SER A 56 -6.79 3.84 -0.69
CA SER A 56 -5.84 4.76 -1.32
C SER A 56 -4.78 5.21 -0.32
N ASP A 57 -3.54 5.35 -0.79
CA ASP A 57 -2.39 5.80 -0.02
C ASP A 57 -1.75 7.03 -0.71
N SER A 58 -1.69 8.15 0.03
CA SER A 58 -0.95 9.33 -0.36
C SER A 58 0.39 9.29 0.37
N PHE A 59 1.35 8.69 -0.31
CA PHE A 59 2.70 8.60 0.15
C PHE A 59 3.48 9.79 -0.39
N VAL A 60 3.82 10.74 0.50
CA VAL A 60 4.44 12.04 0.17
C VAL A 60 5.80 11.92 -0.54
N THR A 61 6.38 10.71 -0.64
CA THR A 61 7.68 10.50 -1.27
C THR A 61 7.67 9.43 -2.36
N PHE A 62 6.61 9.37 -3.19
CA PHE A 62 6.73 8.72 -4.51
C PHE A 62 7.58 9.57 -5.50
N ILE A 63 7.91 10.81 -5.13
CA ILE A 63 8.84 11.67 -5.86
C ILE A 63 10.23 11.43 -5.28
N ILE A 64 11.22 11.22 -6.15
CA ILE A 64 12.64 10.83 -5.90
C ILE A 64 12.82 9.30 -5.97
N TYR A 65 12.85 8.63 -7.12
CA TYR A 65 13.41 8.97 -8.44
C TYR A 65 12.60 8.24 -9.54
N LYS A 66 12.57 8.79 -10.76
CA LYS A 66 12.19 8.07 -12.00
C LYS A 66 12.83 6.66 -12.15
N SER A 67 13.91 6.36 -11.42
CA SER A 67 14.64 5.09 -11.49
C SER A 67 14.06 3.94 -10.66
N THR A 68 13.10 4.18 -9.74
CA THR A 68 12.49 3.13 -8.90
C THR A 68 10.97 3.01 -9.06
N ALA A 69 10.29 4.03 -9.57
CA ALA A 69 8.84 4.01 -9.79
C ALA A 69 8.34 2.78 -10.58
N LEU A 70 9.06 2.38 -11.62
CA LEU A 70 8.72 1.17 -12.40
C LEU A 70 8.82 -0.10 -11.54
N MET A 71 9.84 -0.19 -10.69
CA MET A 71 10.09 -1.35 -9.83
C MET A 71 9.07 -1.41 -8.69
N THR A 72 8.73 -0.27 -8.09
CA THR A 72 7.63 -0.16 -7.12
C THR A 72 6.33 -0.64 -7.76
N LEU A 73 6.02 -0.19 -8.98
CA LEU A 73 4.84 -0.66 -9.69
C LEU A 73 4.89 -2.16 -10.01
N GLN A 74 6.05 -2.71 -10.37
CA GLN A 74 6.22 -4.16 -10.59
C GLN A 74 5.99 -4.96 -9.31
N LEU A 75 6.53 -4.51 -8.18
CA LEU A 75 6.31 -5.13 -6.88
C LEU A 75 4.84 -5.04 -6.48
N LEU A 76 4.23 -3.86 -6.58
CA LEU A 76 2.81 -3.70 -6.26
C LEU A 76 1.92 -4.53 -7.17
N LYS A 77 2.25 -4.66 -8.47
CA LYS A 77 1.56 -5.57 -9.38
C LYS A 77 1.72 -7.04 -8.96
N ARG A 78 2.89 -7.45 -8.46
CA ARG A 78 3.13 -8.81 -7.94
C ARG A 78 2.28 -9.08 -6.69
N GLU A 79 2.24 -8.13 -5.75
CA GLU A 79 1.55 -8.30 -4.47
C GLU A 79 0.02 -8.13 -4.57
N TYR A 80 -0.44 -7.18 -5.40
CA TYR A 80 -1.83 -6.73 -5.43
C TYR A 80 -2.55 -6.96 -6.76
N ALA A 81 -1.90 -7.54 -7.77
CA ALA A 81 -2.35 -7.75 -9.15
C ALA A 81 -3.84 -7.44 -9.44
N ASN A 82 -4.75 -8.30 -8.98
CA ASN A 82 -6.17 -8.26 -9.29
C ASN A 82 -6.93 -7.09 -8.65
N TYR A 83 -6.35 -6.49 -7.62
CA TYR A 83 -6.93 -5.42 -6.82
C TYR A 83 -6.28 -4.07 -7.12
N LEU A 84 -5.07 -4.04 -7.67
CA LEU A 84 -4.36 -2.79 -7.96
C LEU A 84 -5.07 -2.02 -9.08
N MET A 85 -5.44 -0.76 -8.80
CA MET A 85 -6.07 0.09 -9.80
C MET A 85 -5.05 0.58 -10.84
N SER A 86 -5.47 0.64 -12.10
CA SER A 86 -4.64 1.18 -13.19
C SER A 86 -4.42 2.69 -13.07
N GLN A 87 -5.37 3.40 -12.44
CA GLN A 87 -5.29 4.81 -12.11
C GLN A 87 -5.62 4.95 -10.62
N PRO A 88 -4.74 5.57 -9.82
CA PRO A 88 -5.04 5.84 -8.42
C PRO A 88 -6.12 6.91 -8.28
N GLU A 89 -6.74 6.95 -7.11
CA GLU A 89 -7.64 8.02 -6.70
C GLU A 89 -6.95 9.39 -6.82
N PRO A 90 -7.63 10.42 -7.34
CA PRO A 90 -7.06 11.76 -7.41
C PRO A 90 -6.54 12.25 -6.05
N GLY A 91 -5.26 12.66 -6.02
CA GLY A 91 -4.58 13.09 -4.79
C GLY A 91 -3.84 11.99 -4.03
N TYR A 92 -3.93 10.74 -4.49
CA TYR A 92 -3.23 9.58 -3.94
C TYR A 92 -2.26 8.99 -4.96
N ASN A 93 -1.31 8.18 -4.50
CA ASN A 93 -0.26 7.61 -5.34
C ASN A 93 -0.58 6.18 -5.76
N VAL A 94 -1.23 5.43 -4.87
CA VAL A 94 -1.63 4.04 -5.08
C VAL A 94 -3.06 3.89 -4.58
N SER A 95 -3.88 3.19 -5.37
CA SER A 95 -5.20 2.76 -4.93
C SER A 95 -5.41 1.30 -5.25
N ILE A 96 -6.02 0.60 -4.29
CA ILE A 96 -6.39 -0.79 -4.36
C ILE A 96 -7.90 -0.87 -4.24
N LEU A 97 -8.54 -1.65 -5.11
CA LEU A 97 -9.98 -1.82 -5.16
C LEU A 97 -10.35 -3.26 -4.84
N TYR A 98 -11.24 -3.43 -3.89
CA TYR A 98 -11.81 -4.71 -3.50
C TYR A 98 -13.30 -4.73 -3.80
N ASP A 99 -13.74 -5.70 -4.59
CA ASP A 99 -15.16 -5.99 -4.81
C ASP A 99 -15.62 -7.06 -3.82
N LEU A 100 -16.50 -6.68 -2.90
CA LEU A 100 -17.07 -7.55 -1.88
C LEU A 100 -17.86 -8.73 -2.47
N ASN A 101 -18.30 -8.65 -3.73
CA ASN A 101 -18.98 -9.74 -4.42
C ASN A 101 -18.01 -10.75 -5.05
N ALA A 102 -16.72 -10.44 -5.11
CA ALA A 102 -15.70 -11.23 -5.79
C ALA A 102 -14.44 -11.43 -4.92
N LEU A 103 -14.63 -11.50 -3.60
CA LEU A 103 -13.54 -11.85 -2.69
C LEU A 103 -13.20 -13.35 -2.78
N PRO A 104 -11.92 -13.73 -2.66
CA PRO A 104 -11.50 -15.12 -2.51
C PRO A 104 -11.92 -15.67 -1.14
N GLU A 105 -11.79 -16.99 -0.98
CA GLU A 105 -12.08 -17.67 0.28
C GLU A 105 -11.16 -17.22 1.43
N ASP A 106 -9.89 -16.95 1.13
CA ASP A 106 -8.90 -16.50 2.11
C ASP A 106 -8.92 -14.97 2.27
N ILE A 107 -9.93 -14.50 3.00
CA ILE A 107 -10.13 -13.07 3.30
C ILE A 107 -9.02 -12.55 4.24
N ASP A 108 -8.53 -13.38 5.15
CA ASP A 108 -7.47 -12.99 6.10
C ASP A 108 -6.18 -12.64 5.36
N HIS A 109 -5.84 -13.38 4.31
CA HIS A 109 -4.70 -13.06 3.45
C HIS A 109 -4.85 -11.70 2.76
N ILE A 110 -6.05 -11.35 2.28
CA ILE A 110 -6.28 -10.02 1.67
C ILE A 110 -6.10 -8.92 2.70
N ILE A 111 -6.71 -9.07 3.88
CA ILE A 111 -6.61 -8.09 4.96
C ILE A 111 -5.15 -7.90 5.34
N TRP A 112 -4.42 -9.01 5.45
CA TRP A 112 -2.99 -9.00 5.68
C TRP A 112 -2.26 -8.21 4.59
N GLN A 113 -2.44 -8.56 3.32
CA GLN A 113 -1.78 -7.87 2.22
C GLN A 113 -2.10 -6.37 2.17
N ALA A 114 -3.37 -5.99 2.35
CA ALA A 114 -3.81 -4.59 2.38
C ALA A 114 -3.14 -3.81 3.51
N SER A 115 -2.97 -4.43 4.69
CA SER A 115 -2.29 -3.82 5.84
C SER A 115 -0.80 -3.57 5.63
N HIS A 116 -0.18 -4.21 4.63
CA HIS A 116 1.24 -4.05 4.29
C HIS A 116 1.48 -3.04 3.16
N LEU A 117 0.48 -2.25 2.72
CA LEU A 117 0.61 -1.36 1.56
C LEU A 117 1.82 -0.42 1.66
N LYS A 118 1.96 0.32 2.77
CA LYS A 118 3.13 1.17 3.02
C LYS A 118 4.44 0.40 2.87
N ARG A 119 4.55 -0.73 3.57
CA ARG A 119 5.76 -1.57 3.57
C ARG A 119 6.11 -2.03 2.16
N ASN A 120 5.12 -2.47 1.40
CA ASN A 120 5.31 -2.97 0.05
C ASN A 120 5.75 -1.86 -0.91
N CYS A 121 5.24 -0.64 -0.76
CA CYS A 121 5.76 0.52 -1.49
C CYS A 121 7.26 0.73 -1.25
N PHE A 122 7.72 0.66 0.00
CA PHE A 122 9.14 0.81 0.36
C PHE A 122 10.02 -0.38 -0.05
N ALA A 123 9.49 -1.60 0.01
CA ALA A 123 10.24 -2.85 -0.21
C ALA A 123 10.98 -2.86 -1.56
N SER A 124 10.41 -2.22 -2.58
CA SER A 124 10.96 -2.17 -3.94
C SER A 124 12.36 -1.57 -4.02
N VAL A 125 12.71 -0.62 -3.15
CA VAL A 125 14.07 -0.08 -3.11
C VAL A 125 15.01 -1.11 -2.51
N PHE A 126 14.63 -1.77 -1.42
CA PHE A 126 15.49 -2.75 -0.76
C PHE A 126 15.72 -4.00 -1.62
N GLU A 127 14.67 -4.55 -2.26
CA GLU A 127 14.81 -5.69 -3.18
C GLU A 127 15.86 -5.41 -4.26
N LYS A 128 15.86 -4.20 -4.84
CA LYS A 128 16.86 -3.78 -5.83
C LYS A 128 18.30 -3.86 -5.32
N TYR A 129 18.56 -3.32 -4.14
CA TYR A 129 19.93 -3.30 -3.59
C TYR A 129 20.36 -4.67 -3.09
N PHE A 130 19.42 -5.50 -2.63
CA PHE A 130 19.69 -6.90 -2.34
C PHE A 130 20.06 -7.67 -3.61
N ASP A 131 19.38 -7.42 -4.73
CA ASP A 131 19.74 -8.02 -6.02
C ASP A 131 21.12 -7.57 -6.49
N PHE A 132 21.46 -6.28 -6.34
CA PHE A 132 22.80 -5.79 -6.65
C PHE A 132 23.87 -6.51 -5.84
N GLN A 133 23.68 -6.61 -4.53
CA GLN A 133 24.61 -7.31 -3.64
C GLN A 133 24.71 -8.81 -3.98
N ALA A 134 23.58 -9.49 -4.19
CA ALA A 134 23.54 -10.93 -4.47
C ALA A 134 24.22 -11.30 -5.80
N ASN A 135 24.17 -10.40 -6.79
CA ASN A 135 24.79 -10.60 -8.10
C ASN A 135 26.20 -10.01 -8.21
N GLY A 136 26.78 -9.48 -7.12
CA GLY A 136 28.10 -8.84 -7.13
C GLY A 136 28.17 -7.60 -8.02
N GLN A 137 27.06 -6.89 -8.18
CA GLN A 137 26.99 -5.65 -8.96
C GLN A 137 27.37 -4.48 -8.06
N GLU A 138 28.68 -4.22 -7.96
CA GLU A 138 29.24 -3.18 -7.11
C GLU A 138 29.15 -1.78 -7.75
N GLY A 139 29.34 -0.75 -6.93
CA GLY A 139 29.48 0.64 -7.37
C GLY A 139 28.17 1.26 -7.87
N GLN A 140 27.01 0.71 -7.48
CA GLN A 140 25.73 1.26 -7.91
C GLN A 140 25.47 2.60 -7.23
N LYS A 141 24.77 3.49 -7.95
CA LYS A 141 24.42 4.79 -7.40
C LYS A 141 23.41 4.59 -6.27
N ARG A 142 23.80 4.90 -5.02
CA ARG A 142 22.93 4.89 -3.84
C ARG A 142 21.56 5.51 -4.07
N ALA A 143 20.55 4.91 -3.45
CA ALA A 143 19.21 5.43 -3.38
C ALA A 143 19.13 6.46 -2.27
N VAL A 144 18.38 7.51 -2.55
CA VAL A 144 18.12 8.62 -1.64
C VAL A 144 16.61 8.72 -1.51
N ILE A 145 16.09 8.47 -0.32
CA ILE A 145 14.65 8.44 -0.04
C ILE A 145 14.35 9.51 1.02
N HIS A 146 13.65 10.57 0.62
CA HIS A 146 13.25 11.65 1.52
C HIS A 146 11.89 11.35 2.17
N TYR A 147 11.84 10.37 3.06
CA TYR A 147 10.58 9.88 3.64
C TYR A 147 9.88 10.89 4.57
N ARG A 148 10.56 11.99 4.94
CA ARG A 148 9.99 13.19 5.54
C ARG A 148 10.67 14.43 4.95
N ASP A 149 10.10 15.60 5.17
CA ASP A 149 10.63 16.87 4.65
C ASP A 149 12.08 17.14 5.08
N ASP A 150 12.46 16.69 6.28
CA ASP A 150 13.74 16.92 6.94
C ASP A 150 14.55 15.65 7.23
N GLU A 151 14.05 14.47 6.85
CA GLU A 151 14.71 13.19 7.07
C GLU A 151 14.97 12.45 5.75
N THR A 152 16.10 11.73 5.68
CA THR A 152 16.51 11.03 4.46
C THR A 152 17.09 9.66 4.79
N LEU A 153 16.58 8.63 4.13
CA LEU A 153 17.12 7.29 4.15
C LEU A 153 18.02 7.09 2.93
N LEU A 154 19.26 6.67 3.18
CA LEU A 154 20.23 6.31 2.15
C LEU A 154 20.38 4.79 2.11
N VAL A 155 20.26 4.21 0.91
CA VAL A 155 20.46 2.77 0.68
C VAL A 155 21.55 2.59 -0.36
N ALA A 156 22.56 1.80 -0.05
CA ALA A 156 23.68 1.50 -0.92
C ALA A 156 24.08 0.03 -0.75
N ASP A 157 24.57 -0.56 -1.83
CA ASP A 157 25.43 -1.73 -1.80
C ASP A 157 26.72 -1.35 -1.05
N LEU A 158 27.05 -2.14 -0.02
CA LEU A 158 28.33 -2.06 0.64
C LEU A 158 29.23 -3.07 -0.07
N PHE A 159 30.43 -2.60 -0.44
CA PHE A 159 31.48 -3.26 -1.24
C PHE A 159 31.30 -3.06 -2.74
#